data_AF-A0A973ACM6-F1
#
_entry.id   AF-A0A973ACM6-F1
#
_cell.length_a   1.000
_cell.length_b   1.000
_cell.length_c   1.000
_cell.angle_alpha   90.00
_cell.angle_beta   90.00
_cell.angle_gamma   90.00
#
_symmetry.space_group_name_H-M   'P 1'
#
loop_
_entity.id
_entity.type
_entity.pdbx_description
1 polymer ?
#
loop_
_entity_poly.entity_id
_entity_poly.type
_entity_poly.pdbx_seq_one_letter_code
_entity_poly.pdbx_strand_id
1 'polypeptide(L)'
;MFSLTEEKALIFHRALMGLIREHPNLIDRSLVELEKCRQRSPGQMSVWDRWQAMLEMPIDDMVVHILTDTPDGGLMRANSPLSKILLTAERNAVWQRIGLMQFVNYFLDAVDGLGLTLEEQATLTGLDESELMSWRTQAPAMMASEVLDRLKIVVSLHKAISQIEPKQNIQQRWLRTASETLGATPISLLLGGEAGRVLENLSGAVRLTLTRDDLPRMGG
;
A
#
# COMPACT_ATOMS: atom_id res chain seq x y z
N MET A 1 -19.39 -9.06 -13.59
CA MET A 1 -18.64 -7.78 -13.60
C MET A 1 -18.52 -7.36 -12.14
N PHE A 2 -17.34 -7.45 -11.54
CA PHE A 2 -17.15 -7.04 -10.14
C PHE A 2 -17.10 -5.51 -10.09
N SER A 3 -18.13 -4.86 -9.55
CA SER A 3 -18.07 -3.44 -9.24
C SER A 3 -17.16 -3.26 -8.01
N LEU A 4 -16.14 -2.42 -8.12
CA LEU A 4 -15.35 -2.02 -6.97
C LEU A 4 -16.27 -1.27 -5.98
N THR A 5 -16.02 -1.45 -4.67
CA THR A 5 -16.59 -0.54 -3.68
C THR A 5 -16.07 0.88 -3.96
N GLU A 6 -16.82 1.90 -3.54
CA GLU A 6 -16.43 3.28 -3.80
C GLU A 6 -15.03 3.61 -3.27
N GLU A 7 -14.70 3.12 -2.07
CA GLU A 7 -13.37 3.21 -1.49
C GLU A 7 -12.28 2.59 -2.39
N LYS A 8 -12.54 1.39 -2.93
CA LYS A 8 -11.61 0.73 -3.87
C LYS A 8 -11.53 1.47 -5.19
N ALA A 9 -12.63 2.06 -5.66
CA ALA A 9 -12.66 2.86 -6.88
C ALA A 9 -11.84 4.14 -6.72
N LEU A 10 -11.93 4.81 -5.56
CA LEU A 10 -11.11 5.97 -5.23
C LEU A 10 -9.63 5.63 -5.19
N ILE A 11 -9.23 4.56 -4.49
CA ILE A 11 -7.84 4.10 -4.44
C ILE A 11 -7.33 3.73 -5.84
N PHE A 12 -8.17 3.06 -6.64
CA PHE A 12 -7.85 2.72 -8.02
C PHE A 12 -7.58 3.96 -8.87
N HIS A 13 -8.45 4.96 -8.79
CA HIS A 13 -8.28 6.20 -9.54
C HIS A 13 -7.08 7.00 -9.07
N ARG A 14 -6.74 7.01 -7.77
CA ARG A 14 -5.49 7.64 -7.28
C ARG A 14 -4.27 7.06 -7.96
N ALA A 15 -4.17 5.73 -8.04
CA ALA A 15 -3.06 5.07 -8.72
C ALA A 15 -3.08 5.27 -10.24
N LEU A 16 -4.27 5.22 -10.86
CA LEU A 16 -4.45 5.47 -12.28
C LEU A 16 -4.02 6.88 -12.70
N MET A 17 -4.27 7.89 -11.86
CA MET A 17 -3.81 9.26 -12.15
C MET A 17 -2.28 9.35 -12.22
N GLY A 18 -1.57 8.59 -11.39
CA GLY A 18 -0.12 8.45 -11.49
C GLY A 18 0.31 7.89 -12.86
N LEU A 19 -0.34 6.81 -13.30
CA LEU A 19 -0.07 6.20 -14.60
C LEU A 19 -0.36 7.13 -15.78
N ILE A 20 -1.43 7.93 -15.71
CA ILE A 20 -1.78 8.89 -16.76
C ILE A 20 -0.73 10.00 -16.90
N ARG A 21 -0.14 10.46 -15.79
CA ARG A 21 0.95 11.44 -15.85
C ARG A 21 2.17 10.90 -16.60
N GLU A 22 2.46 9.61 -16.44
CA GLU A 22 3.56 8.93 -17.13
C GLU A 22 3.21 8.58 -18.59
N HIS A 23 1.92 8.39 -18.88
CA HIS A 23 1.40 7.98 -20.19
C HIS A 23 0.22 8.86 -20.65
N PRO A 24 0.48 10.09 -21.14
CA PRO A 24 -0.59 11.01 -21.55
C PRO A 24 -1.49 10.48 -22.67
N ASN A 25 -1.01 9.53 -23.49
CA ASN A 25 -1.79 8.87 -24.55
C ASN A 25 -3.01 8.08 -24.01
N LEU A 26 -3.07 7.82 -22.70
CA LEU A 26 -4.26 7.25 -22.06
C LEU A 26 -5.46 8.21 -22.11
N ILE A 27 -5.23 9.52 -22.17
CA ILE A 27 -6.30 10.52 -22.34
C ILE A 27 -6.93 10.40 -23.73
N ASP A 28 -6.13 10.30 -24.79
CA ASP A 28 -6.62 10.14 -26.16
C ASP A 28 -7.46 8.87 -26.32
N ARG A 29 -6.97 7.76 -25.76
CA ARG A 29 -7.72 6.49 -25.73
C ARG A 29 -9.04 6.64 -24.98
N SER A 30 -9.03 7.38 -23.88
CA SER A 30 -10.22 7.64 -23.05
C SER A 30 -11.26 8.48 -23.77
N LEU A 31 -10.86 9.49 -24.55
CA LEU A 31 -11.77 10.26 -25.40
C LEU A 31 -12.47 9.36 -26.44
N VAL A 32 -11.74 8.42 -27.05
CA VAL A 32 -12.33 7.43 -27.98
C VAL A 32 -13.32 6.51 -27.27
N GLU A 33 -13.01 6.06 -26.05
CA GLU A 33 -13.94 5.21 -25.27
C GLU A 33 -15.14 5.98 -24.72
N LEU A 34 -14.99 7.27 -24.44
CA LEU A 34 -16.09 8.14 -24.03
C LEU A 34 -17.17 8.19 -25.11
N GLU A 35 -16.79 8.30 -26.37
CA GLU A 35 -17.74 8.29 -27.49
C GLU A 35 -18.51 6.96 -27.58
N LYS A 36 -17.83 5.83 -27.35
CA LYS A 36 -18.52 4.53 -27.25
C LYS A 36 -19.46 4.46 -26.05
N CYS A 37 -19.11 5.09 -24.93
CA CYS A 37 -19.98 5.15 -23.75
C CYS A 37 -21.24 5.96 -24.04
N ARG A 38 -21.13 7.09 -24.75
CA ARG A 38 -22.28 7.89 -25.23
C ARG A 38 -23.24 7.05 -26.06
N GLN A 39 -22.71 6.28 -27.00
CA GLN A 39 -23.52 5.42 -27.87
C GLN A 39 -24.20 4.28 -27.10
N ARG A 40 -23.51 3.66 -26.14
CA ARG A 40 -24.06 2.56 -25.32
C ARG A 40 -25.07 3.03 -24.27
N SER A 41 -24.98 4.27 -23.82
CA SER A 41 -25.79 4.79 -22.70
C SER A 41 -26.17 6.25 -22.92
N PRO A 42 -27.00 6.54 -23.95
CA PRO A 42 -27.38 7.91 -24.30
C PRO A 42 -28.21 8.61 -23.20
N GLY A 43 -28.83 7.86 -22.28
CA GLY A 43 -29.55 8.43 -21.13
C GLY A 43 -28.65 9.13 -20.09
N GLN A 44 -27.32 9.06 -20.23
CA GLN A 44 -26.36 9.64 -19.28
C GLN A 44 -25.54 10.79 -19.90
N MET A 45 -26.08 11.50 -20.90
CA MET A 45 -25.35 12.57 -21.61
C MET A 45 -24.66 13.58 -20.67
N SER A 46 -25.34 14.01 -19.60
CA SER A 46 -24.76 14.95 -18.63
C SER A 46 -23.49 14.42 -17.95
N VAL A 47 -23.40 13.12 -17.71
CA VAL A 47 -22.19 12.47 -17.15
C VAL A 47 -21.09 12.43 -18.21
N TRP A 48 -21.44 12.14 -19.47
CA TRP A 48 -20.48 12.09 -20.57
C TRP A 48 -19.89 13.45 -20.91
N ASP A 49 -20.70 14.50 -20.92
CA ASP A 49 -20.23 15.86 -21.19
C ASP A 49 -19.29 16.36 -20.09
N ARG A 50 -19.57 15.99 -18.84
CA ARG A 50 -18.67 16.26 -17.71
C ARG A 50 -17.36 15.49 -17.83
N TRP A 51 -17.41 14.22 -18.24
CA TRP A 51 -16.20 13.45 -18.51
C TRP A 51 -15.38 14.03 -19.66
N GLN A 52 -16.02 14.52 -20.73
CA GLN A 52 -15.33 15.19 -21.82
C GLN A 52 -14.58 16.43 -21.30
N ALA A 53 -15.27 17.30 -20.57
CA ALA A 53 -14.66 18.51 -19.99
C ALA A 53 -13.47 18.16 -19.06
N MET A 54 -13.57 17.08 -18.28
CA MET A 54 -12.47 16.60 -17.44
C MET A 54 -11.29 16.01 -18.21
N LEU A 55 -11.51 15.38 -19.36
CA LEU A 55 -10.42 14.84 -20.19
C LEU A 55 -9.72 15.93 -21.01
N GLU A 56 -10.38 17.08 -21.23
CA GLU A 56 -9.84 18.21 -21.99
C GLU A 56 -9.08 19.23 -21.13
N MET A 57 -9.18 19.15 -19.79
CA MET A 57 -8.44 20.01 -18.86
C MET A 57 -7.05 19.43 -18.52
N PRO A 58 -6.12 20.25 -17.98
CA PRO A 58 -4.84 19.76 -17.48
C PRO A 58 -5.00 18.61 -16.47
N ILE A 59 -4.07 17.65 -16.49
CA ILE A 59 -4.14 16.44 -15.65
C ILE A 59 -4.29 16.80 -14.17
N ASP A 60 -3.56 17.80 -13.68
CA ASP A 60 -3.61 18.18 -12.28
C ASP A 60 -4.97 18.76 -11.85
N ASP A 61 -5.68 19.44 -12.75
CA ASP A 61 -7.04 19.93 -12.49
C ASP A 61 -8.05 18.76 -12.54
N MET A 62 -7.90 17.86 -13.51
CA MET A 62 -8.71 16.65 -13.62
C MET A 62 -8.63 15.79 -12.34
N VAL A 63 -7.43 15.66 -11.78
CA VAL A 63 -7.15 14.90 -10.55
C VAL A 63 -8.01 15.42 -9.38
N VAL A 64 -8.15 16.74 -9.23
CA VAL A 64 -8.95 17.34 -8.15
C VAL A 64 -10.39 16.86 -8.24
N HIS A 65 -10.98 16.87 -9.44
CA HIS A 65 -12.36 16.43 -9.64
C HIS A 65 -12.55 14.93 -9.44
N ILE A 66 -11.69 14.10 -10.05
CA ILE A 66 -11.82 12.63 -10.02
C ILE A 66 -11.56 12.08 -8.62
N LEU A 67 -10.69 12.70 -7.83
CA LEU A 67 -10.30 12.18 -6.51
C LEU A 67 -11.06 12.80 -5.34
N THR A 68 -11.97 13.74 -5.60
CA THR A 68 -12.81 14.33 -4.57
C THR A 68 -13.69 13.26 -3.92
N ASP A 69 -13.67 13.20 -2.59
CA ASP A 69 -14.47 12.25 -1.80
C ASP A 69 -15.88 12.80 -1.56
N THR A 70 -16.67 12.87 -2.63
CA THR A 70 -18.08 13.29 -2.61
C THR A 70 -18.95 12.29 -3.38
N PRO A 71 -20.28 12.28 -3.17
CA PRO A 71 -21.19 11.45 -3.97
C PRO A 71 -21.04 11.69 -5.48
N ASP A 72 -20.78 12.93 -5.86
CA ASP A 72 -20.53 13.31 -7.25
C ASP A 72 -19.20 12.74 -7.78
N GLY A 73 -18.11 12.82 -7.00
CA GLY A 73 -16.85 12.17 -7.35
C GLY A 73 -17.00 10.65 -7.51
N GLY A 74 -17.77 10.01 -6.65
CA GLY A 74 -18.10 8.59 -6.76
C GLY A 74 -18.88 8.27 -8.05
N LEU A 75 -19.88 9.08 -8.40
CA LEU A 75 -20.61 8.95 -9.67
C LEU A 75 -19.67 9.04 -10.87
N MET A 76 -18.73 10.00 -10.86
CA MET A 76 -17.76 10.14 -11.94
C MET A 76 -16.87 8.89 -12.03
N ARG A 77 -16.26 8.45 -10.93
CA ARG A 77 -15.41 7.25 -10.88
C ARG A 77 -16.13 5.98 -11.35
N ALA A 78 -17.39 5.79 -10.96
CA ALA A 78 -18.20 4.66 -11.38
C ALA A 78 -18.43 4.62 -12.90
N ASN A 79 -18.45 5.78 -13.55
CA ASN A 79 -18.67 5.93 -14.99
C ASN A 79 -17.38 6.23 -15.78
N SER A 80 -16.22 6.05 -15.16
CA SER A 80 -14.93 6.44 -15.71
C SER A 80 -14.57 5.74 -17.03
N PRO A 81 -14.40 6.47 -18.15
CA PRO A 81 -13.86 5.91 -19.38
C PRO A 81 -12.39 5.47 -19.22
N LEU A 82 -11.63 6.13 -18.34
CA LEU A 82 -10.23 5.81 -18.06
C LEU A 82 -10.04 4.39 -17.53
N SER A 83 -10.98 3.90 -16.72
CA SER A 83 -10.92 2.52 -16.20
C SER A 83 -11.19 1.45 -17.28
N LYS A 84 -11.94 1.83 -18.32
CA LYS A 84 -12.39 0.94 -19.41
C LYS A 84 -11.35 0.79 -20.51
N ILE A 85 -10.47 1.77 -20.68
CA ILE A 85 -9.44 1.74 -21.72
C ILE A 85 -8.23 0.88 -21.38
N LEU A 86 -8.04 0.53 -20.11
CA LEU A 86 -6.87 -0.20 -19.66
C LEU A 86 -6.87 -1.64 -20.20
N LEU A 87 -5.76 -2.02 -20.82
CA LEU A 87 -5.43 -3.41 -21.10
C LEU A 87 -5.26 -4.17 -19.79
N THR A 88 -5.37 -5.51 -19.85
CA THR A 88 -5.16 -6.37 -18.67
C THR A 88 -3.81 -6.10 -18.00
N ALA A 89 -2.74 -5.94 -18.78
CA ALA A 89 -1.41 -5.63 -18.25
C ALA A 89 -1.36 -4.27 -17.53
N GLU A 90 -1.95 -3.22 -18.11
CA GLU A 90 -2.01 -1.88 -17.51
C GLU A 90 -2.85 -1.88 -16.23
N ARG A 91 -3.99 -2.59 -16.23
CA ARG A 91 -4.83 -2.76 -15.05
C ARG A 91 -4.09 -3.51 -13.93
N ASN A 92 -3.34 -4.56 -14.27
CA ASN A 92 -2.53 -5.30 -13.31
C ASN A 92 -1.42 -4.41 -12.73
N ALA A 93 -0.78 -3.56 -13.54
CA ALA A 93 0.20 -2.60 -13.07
C ALA A 93 -0.40 -1.59 -12.07
N VAL A 94 -1.63 -1.09 -12.32
CA VAL A 94 -2.35 -0.23 -11.36
C VAL A 94 -2.59 -0.96 -10.04
N TRP A 95 -3.03 -2.23 -10.06
CA TRP A 95 -3.23 -3.00 -8.83
C TRP A 95 -1.93 -3.31 -8.10
N GLN A 96 -0.86 -3.61 -8.82
CA GLN A 96 0.48 -3.79 -8.25
C GLN A 96 0.96 -2.50 -7.59
N ARG A 97 0.73 -1.34 -8.22
CA ARG A 97 1.05 -0.02 -7.66
C ARG A 97 0.31 0.22 -6.35
N ILE A 98 -0.98 -0.08 -6.30
CA ILE A 98 -1.81 0.04 -5.09
C ILE A 98 -1.27 -0.88 -3.99
N GLY A 99 -0.99 -2.15 -4.31
CA GLY A 99 -0.44 -3.10 -3.36
C GLY A 99 0.91 -2.64 -2.79
N LEU A 100 1.77 -2.08 -3.64
CA LEU A 100 3.05 -1.51 -3.21
C LEU A 100 2.87 -0.32 -2.28
N MET A 101 1.98 0.63 -2.61
CA MET A 101 1.68 1.78 -1.74
C MET A 101 1.15 1.34 -0.38
N GLN A 102 0.22 0.37 -0.35
CA GLN A 102 -0.31 -0.17 0.90
C GLN A 102 0.79 -0.85 1.72
N PHE A 103 1.65 -1.63 1.07
CA PHE A 103 2.75 -2.31 1.75
C PHE A 103 3.77 -1.33 2.33
N VAL A 104 4.13 -0.28 1.59
CA VAL A 104 5.00 0.79 2.08
C VAL A 104 4.39 1.47 3.30
N ASN A 105 3.08 1.73 3.31
CA ASN A 105 2.41 2.28 4.49
C ASN A 105 2.50 1.32 5.70
N TYR A 106 2.30 0.02 5.50
CA TYR A 106 2.50 -0.95 6.59
C TYR A 106 3.92 -0.98 7.13
N PHE A 107 4.91 -0.79 6.25
CA PHE A 107 6.29 -0.63 6.68
C PHE A 107 6.50 0.67 7.48
N LEU A 108 5.97 1.80 7.02
CA LEU A 108 6.06 3.08 7.74
C LEU A 108 5.39 3.02 9.12
N ASP A 109 4.22 2.39 9.21
CA ASP A 109 3.55 2.14 10.48
C ASP A 109 4.37 1.22 11.39
N ALA A 110 5.04 0.21 10.82
CA ALA A 110 5.88 -0.71 11.58
C ALA A 110 7.13 -0.03 12.14
N VAL A 111 7.82 0.81 11.35
CA VAL A 111 9.00 1.53 11.86
C VAL A 111 8.63 2.53 12.95
N ASP A 112 7.47 3.18 12.84
CA ASP A 112 6.94 4.09 13.87
C ASP A 112 6.53 3.32 15.13
N GLY A 113 5.80 2.22 14.96
CA GLY A 113 5.41 1.31 16.04
C GLY A 113 6.63 0.83 16.83
N LEU A 114 7.64 0.34 16.13
CA LEU A 114 8.88 -0.17 16.70
C LEU A 114 9.84 0.92 17.19
N GLY A 115 9.59 2.20 16.87
CA GLY A 115 10.47 3.31 17.23
C GLY A 115 11.88 3.17 16.65
N LEU A 116 11.97 2.77 15.38
CA LEU A 116 13.25 2.62 14.68
C LEU A 116 13.76 3.98 14.21
N THR A 117 15.03 4.27 14.48
CA THR A 117 15.67 5.48 13.96
C THR A 117 15.85 5.38 12.44
N LEU A 118 16.08 6.51 11.77
CA LEU A 118 16.28 6.52 10.32
C LEU A 118 17.52 5.70 9.91
N GLU A 119 18.61 5.80 10.68
CA GLU A 119 19.84 5.01 10.51
C GLU A 119 19.59 3.49 10.61
N GLU A 120 18.75 3.08 11.56
CA GLU A 120 18.38 1.67 11.72
C GLU A 120 17.51 1.17 10.58
N GLN A 121 16.57 1.99 10.12
CA GLN A 121 15.77 1.69 8.94
C GLN A 121 16.68 1.51 7.72
N ALA A 122 17.62 2.42 7.50
CA ALA A 122 18.60 2.34 6.41
C ALA A 122 19.43 1.05 6.49
N THR A 123 19.94 0.73 7.68
CA THR A 123 20.72 -0.50 7.91
C THR A 123 19.90 -1.77 7.64
N LEU A 124 18.66 -1.84 8.14
CA LEU A 124 17.81 -3.02 7.98
C LEU A 124 17.34 -3.22 6.55
N THR A 125 17.03 -2.13 5.85
CA THR A 125 16.47 -2.18 4.50
C THR A 125 17.54 -2.16 3.40
N GLY A 126 18.75 -1.69 3.72
CA GLY A 126 19.79 -1.42 2.73
C GLY A 126 19.50 -0.20 1.85
N LEU A 127 18.58 0.67 2.27
CA LEU A 127 18.20 1.89 1.55
C LEU A 127 18.89 3.11 2.15
N ASP A 128 19.02 4.15 1.35
CA ASP A 128 19.53 5.43 1.82
C ASP A 128 18.49 6.15 2.70
N GLU A 129 18.96 6.86 3.73
CA GLU A 129 18.11 7.64 4.64
C GLU A 129 17.26 8.69 3.89
N SER A 130 17.80 9.30 2.84
CA SER A 130 17.08 10.26 2.01
C SER A 130 15.94 9.60 1.23
N GLU A 131 16.14 8.36 0.77
CA GLU A 131 15.10 7.60 0.08
C GLU A 131 13.96 7.26 1.05
N LEU A 132 14.30 6.75 2.24
CA LEU A 132 13.33 6.45 3.30
C LEU A 132 12.52 7.67 3.73
N MET A 133 13.16 8.84 3.84
CA MET A 133 12.47 10.10 4.11
C MET A 133 11.50 10.49 3.00
N SER A 134 11.89 10.30 1.73
CA SER A 134 11.01 10.59 0.60
C SER A 134 9.74 9.73 0.62
N TRP A 135 9.84 8.47 1.09
CA TRP A 135 8.72 7.53 1.15
C TRP A 135 7.60 7.95 2.09
N ARG A 136 7.88 8.81 3.08
CA ARG A 136 6.86 9.43 3.94
C ARG A 136 5.90 10.32 3.17
N THR A 137 6.33 10.85 2.02
CA THR A 137 5.53 11.73 1.16
C THR A 137 5.10 11.04 -0.13
N GLN A 138 5.92 10.13 -0.66
CA GLN A 138 5.69 9.49 -1.94
C GLN A 138 6.28 8.07 -1.96
N ALA A 139 5.42 7.06 -2.10
CA ALA A 139 5.86 5.67 -2.24
C ALA A 139 6.70 5.45 -3.52
N PRO A 140 7.74 4.59 -3.47
CA PRO A 140 8.65 4.34 -4.59
C PRO A 140 7.90 3.74 -5.78
N ALA A 141 8.19 4.15 -7.01
CA ALA A 141 7.51 3.67 -8.21
C ALA A 141 7.66 2.15 -8.41
N MET A 142 8.86 1.64 -8.13
CA MET A 142 9.21 0.22 -8.20
C MET A 142 9.99 -0.17 -6.95
N MET A 143 10.07 -1.47 -6.66
CA MET A 143 10.80 -1.99 -5.52
C MET A 143 11.56 -3.25 -5.92
N ALA A 144 12.85 -3.29 -5.62
CA ALA A 144 13.66 -4.49 -5.79
C ALA A 144 13.19 -5.60 -4.85
N SER A 145 13.24 -6.86 -5.29
CA SER A 145 12.78 -8.01 -4.49
C SER A 145 13.50 -8.11 -3.15
N GLU A 146 14.81 -7.84 -3.13
CA GLU A 146 15.63 -7.90 -1.92
C GLU A 146 15.20 -6.85 -0.89
N VAL A 147 14.90 -5.63 -1.35
CA VAL A 147 14.37 -4.55 -0.51
C VAL A 147 13.01 -4.95 0.05
N LEU A 148 12.13 -5.47 -0.81
CA LEU A 148 10.81 -5.95 -0.40
C LEU A 148 10.91 -7.03 0.69
N ASP A 149 11.82 -7.98 0.57
CA ASP A 149 12.01 -9.03 1.56
C ASP A 149 12.54 -8.50 2.90
N ARG A 150 13.42 -7.50 2.87
CA ARG A 150 13.88 -6.80 4.09
C ARG A 150 12.76 -6.01 4.77
N LEU A 151 11.93 -5.31 4.01
CA LEU A 151 10.75 -4.62 4.55
C LEU A 151 9.76 -5.61 5.20
N LYS A 152 9.54 -6.78 4.58
CA LYS A 152 8.67 -7.83 5.15
C LYS A 152 9.14 -8.30 6.52
N ILE A 153 10.45 -8.34 6.77
CA ILE A 153 11.01 -8.69 8.07
C ILE A 153 10.56 -7.68 9.14
N VAL A 154 10.71 -6.38 8.85
CA VAL A 154 10.30 -5.30 9.78
C VAL A 154 8.79 -5.33 10.05
N VAL A 155 7.98 -5.49 9.00
CA VAL A 155 6.52 -5.59 9.12
C VAL A 155 6.12 -6.84 9.92
N SER A 156 6.75 -7.98 9.66
CA SER A 156 6.47 -9.24 10.36
C SER A 156 6.84 -9.15 11.84
N LEU A 157 7.98 -8.53 12.15
CA LEU A 157 8.43 -8.26 13.51
C LEU A 157 7.40 -7.41 14.27
N HIS A 158 7.00 -6.27 13.70
CA HIS A 158 6.00 -5.39 14.32
C HIS A 158 4.67 -6.11 14.56
N LYS A 159 4.21 -6.91 13.59
CA LYS A 159 2.99 -7.70 13.73
C LYS A 159 3.10 -8.74 14.83
N ALA A 160 4.20 -9.50 14.89
CA ALA A 160 4.41 -10.54 15.89
C ALA A 160 4.46 -9.96 17.31
N ILE A 161 5.19 -8.86 17.50
CA ILE A 161 5.27 -8.20 18.81
C ILE A 161 3.90 -7.62 19.19
N SER A 162 3.19 -6.96 18.26
CA SER A 162 1.88 -6.38 18.53
C SER A 162 0.81 -7.39 18.91
N GLN A 163 0.96 -8.66 18.50
CA GLN A 163 0.08 -9.75 18.93
C GLN A 163 0.35 -10.18 20.37
N ILE A 164 1.60 -10.11 20.83
CA ILE A 164 1.98 -10.47 22.20
C ILE A 164 1.71 -9.32 23.16
N GLU A 165 2.08 -8.10 22.76
CA GLU A 165 1.98 -6.89 23.58
C GLU A 165 1.59 -5.70 22.69
N PRO A 166 0.35 -5.19 22.79
CA PRO A 166 -0.11 -4.08 21.96
C PRO A 166 0.44 -2.71 22.39
N LYS A 167 1.02 -2.57 23.59
CA LYS A 167 1.53 -1.27 24.07
C LYS A 167 2.88 -0.92 23.45
N GLN A 168 2.86 0.03 22.53
CA GLN A 168 4.03 0.52 21.77
C GLN A 168 5.28 0.78 22.64
N ASN A 169 5.13 1.46 23.78
CA ASN A 169 6.25 1.77 24.68
C ASN A 169 6.93 0.52 25.25
N ILE A 170 6.19 -0.58 25.44
CA ILE A 170 6.75 -1.87 25.87
C ILE A 170 7.47 -2.55 24.71
N GLN A 171 6.88 -2.53 23.51
CA GLN A 171 7.52 -3.07 22.29
C GLN A 171 8.88 -2.42 22.03
N GLN A 172 8.92 -1.08 22.07
CA GLN A 172 10.14 -0.29 21.89
C GLN A 172 11.17 -0.61 22.97
N ARG A 173 10.74 -0.69 24.23
CA ARG A 173 11.64 -1.06 25.33
C ARG A 173 12.21 -2.46 25.14
N TRP A 174 11.38 -3.43 24.76
CA TRP A 174 11.81 -4.80 24.53
C TRP A 174 12.90 -4.89 23.45
N LEU A 175 12.74 -4.18 22.33
CA LEU A 175 13.74 -4.12 21.26
C LEU A 175 15.12 -3.66 21.75
N ARG A 176 15.14 -2.78 22.75
CA ARG A 176 16.35 -2.16 23.32
C ARG A 176 16.88 -2.84 24.57
N THR A 177 16.14 -3.81 25.12
CA THR A 177 16.52 -4.48 26.36
C THR A 177 17.22 -5.78 26.03
N ALA A 178 18.32 -6.06 26.73
CA ALA A 178 19.03 -7.32 26.54
C ALA A 178 18.10 -8.48 26.91
N SER A 179 17.93 -9.42 25.98
CA SER A 179 17.14 -10.61 26.20
C SER A 179 18.06 -11.73 26.64
N GLU A 180 17.78 -12.34 27.80
CA GLU A 180 18.54 -13.51 28.28
C GLU A 180 18.46 -14.67 27.29
N THR A 181 17.31 -14.84 26.63
CA THR A 181 17.11 -15.91 25.64
C THR A 181 17.87 -15.67 24.34
N LEU A 182 18.11 -14.41 23.97
CA LEU A 182 18.83 -14.04 22.75
C LEU A 182 20.32 -13.71 23.03
N GLY A 183 20.71 -13.51 24.29
CA GLY A 183 22.06 -13.11 24.67
C GLY A 183 22.48 -11.71 24.16
N ALA A 184 21.55 -10.93 23.64
CA ALA A 184 21.76 -9.61 23.05
C ALA A 184 20.44 -8.80 23.06
N THR A 185 20.49 -7.53 22.64
CA THR A 185 19.25 -6.78 22.38
C THR A 185 18.67 -7.25 21.05
N PRO A 186 17.33 -7.40 20.93
CA PRO A 186 16.72 -7.79 19.65
C PRO A 186 17.12 -6.87 18.50
N ILE A 187 17.26 -5.56 18.74
CA ILE A 187 17.67 -4.62 17.69
C ILE A 187 19.11 -4.84 17.21
N SER A 188 20.07 -5.17 18.10
CA SER A 188 21.45 -5.41 17.66
C SER A 188 21.54 -6.66 16.79
N LEU A 189 20.72 -7.68 17.07
CA LEU A 189 20.61 -8.88 16.24
C LEU A 189 19.98 -8.58 14.88
N LEU A 190 18.91 -7.77 14.85
CA LEU A 190 18.27 -7.35 13.59
C LEU A 190 19.27 -6.60 12.69
N LEU A 191 20.01 -5.63 13.24
CA LEU A 191 21.02 -4.87 12.52
C LEU A 191 22.21 -5.75 12.09
N GLY A 192 22.53 -6.79 12.86
CA GLY A 192 23.56 -7.78 12.54
C GLY A 192 23.14 -8.85 11.52
N GLY A 193 21.92 -8.77 10.97
CA GLY A 193 21.42 -9.76 10.01
C GLY A 193 20.86 -11.05 10.62
N GLU A 194 20.74 -11.14 11.95
CA GLU A 194 20.16 -12.28 12.67
C GLU A 194 18.64 -12.16 12.87
N ALA A 195 17.94 -11.53 11.92
CA ALA A 195 16.50 -11.28 12.04
C ALA A 195 15.66 -12.56 12.19
N GLY A 196 16.08 -13.66 11.54
CA GLY A 196 15.41 -14.96 11.67
C GLY A 196 15.37 -15.45 13.12
N ARG A 197 16.47 -15.29 13.86
CA ARG A 197 16.58 -15.70 15.27
C ARG A 197 15.63 -14.92 16.17
N VAL A 198 15.48 -13.62 15.92
CA VAL A 198 14.53 -12.76 16.66
C VAL A 198 13.08 -13.16 16.36
N LEU A 199 12.75 -13.41 15.09
CA LEU A 199 11.40 -13.84 14.68
C LEU A 199 11.04 -15.25 15.20
N GLU A 200 11.99 -16.17 15.25
CA GLU A 200 11.79 -17.51 15.83
C GLU A 200 11.51 -17.45 17.32
N ASN A 201 12.26 -16.62 18.06
CA ASN A 201 12.03 -16.38 19.48
C ASN A 201 10.62 -15.83 19.75
N LEU A 202 10.19 -14.84 18.96
CA LEU A 202 8.83 -14.29 19.04
C LEU A 202 7.76 -15.32 18.66
N SER A 203 8.00 -16.13 17.63
CA SER A 203 7.06 -17.19 17.23
C SER A 203 6.84 -18.22 18.34
N GLY A 204 7.90 -18.53 19.10
CA GLY A 204 7.79 -19.35 20.32
C GLY A 204 6.89 -18.69 21.37
N ALA A 205 7.07 -17.39 21.62
CA ALA A 205 6.25 -16.64 22.56
C ALA A 205 4.77 -16.52 22.12
N VAL A 206 4.50 -16.24 20.83
CA VAL A 206 3.14 -16.20 20.28
C VAL A 206 2.43 -17.55 20.50
N ARG A 207 3.11 -18.68 20.24
CA ARG A 207 2.52 -20.01 20.44
C ARG A 207 2.11 -20.28 21.89
N LEU A 208 2.79 -19.67 22.85
CA LEU A 208 2.45 -19.79 24.28
C LEU A 208 1.27 -18.90 24.68
N THR A 209 0.98 -17.85 23.90
CA THR A 209 -0.18 -16.96 24.12
C THR A 209 -1.44 -17.40 23.37
N LEU A 210 -1.34 -18.33 22.42
CA LEU A 210 -2.49 -18.89 21.70
C LEU A 210 -3.37 -19.71 22.64
N THR A 211 -4.65 -19.38 22.68
CA THR A 211 -5.66 -20.18 23.38
C THR A 211 -6.19 -21.30 22.48
N ARG A 212 -6.93 -22.26 23.05
CA ARG A 212 -7.48 -23.40 22.30
C ARG A 212 -8.45 -22.98 21.18
N ASP A 213 -9.03 -21.78 21.29
CA ASP A 213 -9.91 -21.20 20.28
C ASP A 213 -9.15 -20.51 19.13
N ASP A 214 -7.87 -20.20 19.32
CA ASP A 214 -6.99 -19.60 18.29
C ASP A 214 -6.30 -20.66 17.40
N LEU A 215 -6.39 -21.93 17.78
CA LEU A 215 -5.86 -23.03 17.00
C LEU A 215 -6.83 -23.39 15.87
N PRO A 216 -6.35 -23.65 14.64
CA PRO A 216 -7.21 -24.11 13.56
C PRO A 216 -7.93 -25.38 14.00
N ARG A 217 -9.27 -25.34 13.99
CA ARG A 217 -10.10 -26.51 14.25
C ARG A 217 -9.85 -27.53 13.14
N MET A 218 -8.99 -28.50 13.41
CA MET A 218 -8.89 -29.70 12.58
C MET A 218 -10.26 -30.39 12.69
N GLY A 219 -11.03 -30.32 11.60
CA GLY A 219 -12.42 -30.78 11.55
C GLY A 219 -12.55 -32.23 12.02
N GLY A 220 -13.57 -32.47 12.84
CA GLY A 220 -14.17 -33.79 13.02
C GLY A 220 -15.20 -34.08 11.94
#